data_AF-A0A3D3VWT4-F1
#
_entry.id   AF-A0A3D3VWT4-F1
#
_cell.length_a   1.000
_cell.length_b   1.000
_cell.length_c   1.000
_cell.angle_alpha   90.00
_cell.angle_beta   90.00
_cell.angle_gamma   90.00
#
_symmetry.space_group_name_H-M   'P 1'
#
loop_
_entity.id
_entity.type
_entity.pdbx_description
1 polymer ?
#
loop_
_entity_poly.entity_id
_entity_poly.type
_entity_poly.pdbx_seq_one_letter_code
_entity_poly.pdbx_strand_id
1 'polypeptide(L)' 'MGILVVTYFVMGYFGYDVNLDYFKDRKAACQEKIKDCTENLVRQGIDNAKCDMNCVDPKLIIKQK' A
#
# COMPACT_ATOMS: atom_id res chain seq x y z
N MET A 1 -8.39 -9.26 -14.33
CA MET A 1 -8.87 -10.13 -13.23
C MET A 1 -8.05 -11.41 -13.08
N GLY A 2 -7.76 -12.18 -14.14
CA GLY A 2 -7.05 -13.46 -14.00
C GLY A 2 -5.61 -13.40 -13.45
N ILE A 3 -4.83 -12.38 -13.81
CA ILE A 3 -3.41 -12.29 -13.42
C ILE A 3 -3.24 -12.18 -11.90
N LEU A 4 -4.07 -11.38 -11.22
CA LEU A 4 -4.01 -11.20 -9.76
C LEU A 4 -4.30 -12.50 -9.00
N VAL A 5 -5.28 -13.28 -9.49
CA VAL A 5 -5.65 -14.57 -8.92
C VAL A 5 -4.49 -15.56 -9.08
N VAL A 6 -3.89 -15.61 -10.27
CA VAL A 6 -2.73 -16.48 -10.54
C VAL A 6 -1.55 -16.11 -9.64
N THR A 7 -1.21 -14.82 -9.51
CA THR A 7 -0.11 -14.39 -8.62
C THR A 7 -0.38 -14.71 -7.15
N TYR A 8 -1.62 -14.61 -6.69
CA TYR A 8 -1.99 -14.96 -5.32
C TYR A 8 -1.80 -16.47 -5.04
N PHE A 9 -2.25 -17.31 -5.98
CA PHE A 9 -2.06 -18.77 -5.89
C PHE A 9 -0.59 -19.17 -5.94
N VAL A 10 0.19 -18.55 -6.83
CA VAL A 10 1.64 -18.80 -6.92
C VAL A 10 2.33 -18.38 -5.61
N MET A 11 2.03 -17.21 -5.06
CA MET A 11 2.58 -16.79 -3.77
C MET A 11 2.27 -17.81 -2.66
N GLY A 12 1.01 -18.25 -2.54
CA GLY A 12 0.63 -19.27 -1.56
C GLY A 12 1.36 -20.62 -1.77
N TYR A 13 1.55 -21.05 -3.02
CA TYR A 13 2.29 -22.28 -3.36
C TYR A 13 3.77 -22.20 -2.98
N PHE A 14 4.40 -21.03 -3.15
CA PHE A 14 5.78 -20.75 -2.75
C PHE A 14 5.93 -20.47 -1.24
N GLY A 15 4.87 -20.65 -0.45
CA GLY A 15 4.89 -20.43 1.00
C GLY A 15 4.92 -18.96 1.39
N TYR A 16 4.38 -18.07 0.55
CA TYR A 16 4.16 -16.68 0.93
C TYR A 16 2.71 -16.48 1.37
N ASP A 17 2.55 -15.98 2.59
CA ASP A 17 1.27 -15.59 3.15
C ASP A 17 1.06 -14.08 2.97
N VAL A 18 -0.13 -13.70 2.51
CA VAL A 18 -0.50 -12.30 2.33
C VAL A 18 -1.09 -11.80 3.64
N ASN A 19 -0.40 -10.87 4.30
CA ASN A 19 -0.85 -10.25 5.53
C ASN A 19 -1.96 -9.22 5.23
N LEU A 20 -3.16 -9.73 4.97
CA LEU A 20 -4.35 -8.94 4.64
C LEU A 20 -4.72 -7.95 5.75
N ASP A 21 -4.42 -8.29 7.01
CA ASP A 21 -4.64 -7.42 8.16
C ASP A 21 -3.75 -6.18 8.11
N TYR A 22 -2.43 -6.38 7.92
CA TYR A 22 -1.49 -5.27 7.70
C TYR A 22 -1.87 -4.42 6.49
N PHE A 23 -2.28 -5.05 5.39
CA PHE A 23 -2.72 -4.30 4.20
C PHE A 23 -3.96 -3.46 4.50
N LYS A 24 -4.94 -3.99 5.24
CA LYS A 24 -6.18 -3.29 5.57
C LYS A 24 -5.95 -2.12 6.52
N ASP A 25 -5.16 -2.34 7.57
CA ASP A 25 -4.78 -1.30 8.54
C ASP A 25 -3.99 -0.17 7.86
N ARG A 26 -2.93 -0.51 7.12
CA ARG A 26 -2.08 0.46 6.46
C ARG A 26 -2.77 1.17 5.30
N LYS A 27 -3.73 0.55 4.64
CA LYS A 27 -4.53 1.20 3.60
C LYS A 27 -5.34 2.36 4.16
N ALA A 28 -5.99 2.18 5.33
CA ALA A 28 -6.75 3.25 5.97
C ALA A 28 -5.84 4.42 6.39
N ALA A 29 -4.74 4.11 7.10
CA ALA A 29 -3.76 5.11 7.52
C ALA A 29 -3.09 5.82 6.33
N CYS A 30 -2.85 5.10 5.23
CA CYS A 30 -2.31 5.68 4.01
C CYS A 30 -3.28 6.63 3.33
N GLN A 31 -4.56 6.23 3.21
CA GLN A 31 -5.56 7.09 2.59
C GLN A 31 -5.72 8.40 3.35
N GLU A 32 -5.62 8.36 4.68
CA GLU A 32 -5.62 9.57 5.50
C GLU A 32 -4.41 10.47 5.21
N LYS A 33 -3.19 9.90 5.18
CA LYS A 33 -1.97 10.65 4.84
C LYS A 33 -1.97 11.22 3.42
N ILE A 34 -2.47 10.46 2.44
CA ILE A 34 -2.61 10.94 1.07
C ILE A 34 -3.61 12.08 1.01
N LYS A 35 -4.73 11.97 1.74
CA LYS A 35 -5.76 13.02 1.79
C LYS A 35 -5.21 14.30 2.41
N ASP A 36 -4.52 14.19 3.55
CA ASP A 36 -3.87 15.31 4.21
C ASP A 36 -2.81 15.95 3.30
N CYS A 37 -1.99 15.14 2.65
CA CYS A 37 -0.98 15.65 1.73
C CYS A 37 -1.59 16.30 0.48
N THR A 38 -2.72 15.78 -0.01
CA THR A 38 -3.46 16.38 -1.12
C THR A 38 -4.08 17.72 -0.72
N GLU A 39 -4.64 17.84 0.49
CA GLU A 39 -5.13 19.13 1.01
C GLU A 39 -4.00 20.14 1.19
N ASN A 40 -2.84 19.69 1.71
CA ASN A 40 -1.68 20.55 1.88
C ASN A 40 -1.10 20.98 0.52
N LEU A 41 -1.08 20.08 -0.46
CA LEU A 41 -0.70 20.36 -1.84
C LEU A 41 -1.57 21.43 -2.49
N VAL A 42 -2.88 21.31 -2.32
CA VAL A 42 -3.85 22.28 -2.85
C VAL A 42 -3.65 23.65 -2.19
N ARG A 43 -3.31 23.68 -0.90
CA ARG A 43 -3.07 24.93 -0.15
C ARG A 43 -1.70 25.56 -0.42
N GLN A 44 -0.65 24.77 -0.55
CA GLN A 44 0.74 25.24 -0.66
C GLN A 44 1.22 25.37 -2.11
N GLY A 45 0.48 24.82 -3.07
CA GLY A 45 0.88 24.77 -4.47
C GLY A 45 1.83 23.59 -4.77
N ILE A 46 1.73 23.07 -6.00
CA ILE A 46 2.46 21.89 -6.50
C ILE A 46 4.00 22.02 -6.48
N ASP A 47 4.53 23.25 -6.36
CA ASP A 47 5.97 23.53 -6.31
C ASP A 47 6.68 23.03 -5.03
N ASN A 48 5.96 22.74 -3.93
CA ASN A 48 6.55 22.26 -2.66
C ASN A 48 6.07 20.87 -2.22
N ALA A 49 5.56 20.07 -3.15
CA ALA A 49 4.97 18.76 -2.90
C ALA A 49 5.97 17.72 -2.37
N LYS A 50 6.09 17.57 -1.04
CA LYS A 50 6.78 16.44 -0.40
C LYS A 50 5.78 15.39 0.08
N CYS A 51 5.00 14.83 -0.83
CA CYS A 51 4.14 13.69 -0.50
C CYS A 51 4.92 12.39 -0.64
N ASP A 52 5.32 11.80 0.49
CA ASP A 52 5.85 10.45 0.50
C ASP A 52 4.68 9.46 0.37
N MET A 53 4.49 8.93 -0.84
CA MET A 53 3.43 7.95 -1.15
C MET A 53 3.83 6.52 -0.78
N ASN A 54 4.95 6.34 -0.06
CA ASN A 54 5.47 5.04 0.36
C ASN A 54 4.76 4.56 1.63
N CYS A 55 3.44 4.44 1.52
CA CYS A 55 2.56 4.10 2.63
C CYS A 55 2.59 2.62 3.04
N VAL A 56 2.97 1.74 2.12
CA VAL A 56 2.84 0.30 2.26
C VAL A 56 4.16 -0.35 1.96
N ASP A 57 4.57 -1.22 2.88
CA ASP A 57 5.83 -1.95 2.76
C ASP A 57 5.54 -3.33 2.15
N PRO A 58 5.99 -3.62 0.92
CA PRO A 58 5.66 -4.88 0.24
C PRO A 58 6.18 -6.11 1.00
N LYS A 59 7.28 -5.96 1.76
CA LYS A 59 7.83 -7.03 2.62
C LYS A 59 6.95 -7.37 3.83
N LEU A 60 6.09 -6.43 4.25
CA LEU A 60 5.17 -6.64 5.37
C LEU A 60 3.80 -7.15 4.88
N ILE A 61 3.48 -6.90 3.61
CA ILE A 61 2.30 -7.45 2.92
C ILE A 61 2.54 -8.92 2.55
N ILE A 62 3.71 -9.25 2.02
CA ILE A 62 4.07 -10.61 1.60
C ILE A 62 5.05 -11.17 2.63
N LYS A 63 4.60 -12.06 3.50
CA LYS A 63 5.46 -12.74 4.47
C LYS A 63 5.75 -14.15 3.98
N GLN A 64 7.01 -14.58 4.07
CA GLN A 64 7.31 -16.00 3.91
C GLN A 64 6.82 -16.73 5.17
N LYS A 65 6.15 -17.87 4.96
CA LYS A 65 5.59 -18.74 5.99
C LYS A 65 6.67 -19.47 6.78
#